data_AF-A0A0U5PAT6-F1
#
_entry.id   AF-A0A0U5PAT6-F1
#
_cell.length_a   1.000
_cell.length_b   1.000
_cell.length_c   1.000
_cell.angle_alpha   90.00
_cell.angle_beta   90.00
_cell.angle_gamma   90.00
#
_symmetry.space_group_name_H-M   'P 1'
#
loop_
_entity.id
_entity.type
_entity.pdbx_description
1 polymer ?
#
loop_
_entity_poly.entity_id
_entity_poly.type
_entity_poly.pdbx_seq_one_letter_code
_entity_poly.pdbx_strand_id
1 'polypeptide(L)'
;MLNVDDVIETVNHFRCIDVIIDNEKSALSEKFIKELHFMLKTGTSDSGKGWFAVGDYKKMLSEVGGMETALPEEVADRMKALLTEYNSKEEKTLEDILEFHVKFERIHPFQDGNGRAGRLIMFKECLKYNIVPFIIDENLKLFYYRGLKKWNNEKGYLTDTCLAAQDRYKTYLDYFRIQY
;
A
#
# COMPACT_ATOMS: atom_id res chain seq x y z
N MET A 1 -9.60 11.68 -23.16
CA MET A 1 -10.80 11.98 -22.36
C MET A 1 -10.45 11.57 -20.94
N LEU A 2 -10.51 12.48 -19.96
CA LEU A 2 -10.22 12.17 -18.55
C LEU A 2 -11.29 11.20 -18.02
N ASN A 3 -10.86 10.10 -17.41
CA ASN A 3 -11.78 9.15 -16.77
C ASN A 3 -12.29 9.78 -15.45
N VAL A 4 -13.60 9.76 -15.23
CA VAL A 4 -14.21 10.29 -14.02
C VAL A 4 -13.71 9.56 -12.77
N ASP A 5 -13.49 8.25 -12.88
CA ASP A 5 -12.95 7.46 -11.77
C ASP A 5 -11.55 7.93 -11.38
N ASP A 6 -10.68 8.28 -12.33
CA ASP A 6 -9.33 8.76 -12.02
C ASP A 6 -9.37 10.07 -11.20
N VAL A 7 -10.32 10.96 -11.51
CA VAL A 7 -10.51 12.21 -10.76
C VAL A 7 -11.00 11.91 -9.34
N ILE A 8 -11.99 11.02 -9.19
CA ILE A 8 -12.53 10.63 -7.88
C ILE A 8 -11.47 9.96 -7.03
N GLU A 9 -10.74 9.00 -7.60
CA GLU A 9 -9.69 8.25 -6.92
C GLU A 9 -8.52 9.16 -6.50
N THR A 10 -8.22 10.20 -7.27
CA THR A 10 -7.23 11.23 -6.90
C THR A 10 -7.69 12.03 -5.68
N VAL A 11 -8.94 12.51 -5.67
CA VAL A 11 -9.51 13.23 -4.52
C VAL A 11 -9.55 12.33 -3.28
N ASN A 12 -9.95 11.08 -3.45
CA ASN A 12 -9.99 10.10 -2.36
C ASN A 12 -8.58 9.80 -1.81
N HIS A 13 -7.56 9.78 -2.66
CA HIS A 13 -6.19 9.59 -2.22
C HIS A 13 -5.73 10.69 -1.25
N PHE A 14 -6.02 11.96 -1.55
CA PHE A 14 -5.71 13.07 -0.64
C PHE A 14 -6.41 12.92 0.72
N ARG A 15 -7.70 12.53 0.73
CA ARG A 15 -8.42 12.24 1.98
C ARG A 15 -7.79 11.11 2.78
N CYS A 16 -7.26 10.08 2.10
CA CYS A 16 -6.53 9.01 2.77
C CYS A 16 -5.26 9.52 3.45
N ILE A 17 -4.55 10.48 2.85
CA ILE A 17 -3.36 11.09 3.46
C ILE A 17 -3.73 11.84 4.75
N ASP A 18 -4.83 12.60 4.75
CA ASP A 18 -5.30 13.29 5.96
C ASP A 18 -5.56 12.28 7.10
N VAL A 19 -6.30 11.20 6.81
CA VAL A 19 -6.58 10.14 7.78
C VAL A 19 -5.32 9.43 8.26
N ILE A 20 -4.32 9.26 7.39
CA ILE A 20 -3.02 8.68 7.75
C ILE A 20 -2.28 9.56 8.74
N ILE A 21 -2.23 10.87 8.50
CA ILE A 21 -1.56 11.83 9.39
C ILE A 21 -2.24 11.82 10.77
N ASP A 22 -3.58 11.83 10.80
CA ASP A 22 -4.36 11.75 12.04
C ASP A 22 -4.16 10.44 12.81
N ASN A 23 -3.73 9.37 12.13
CA ASN A 23 -3.55 8.03 12.70
C ASN A 23 -2.10 7.52 12.64
N GLU A 24 -1.11 8.41 12.46
CA GLU A 24 0.28 8.01 12.18
C GLU A 24 0.84 7.07 13.27
N LYS A 25 0.51 7.32 14.53
CA LYS A 25 1.02 6.58 15.70
C LYS A 25 0.28 5.27 15.98
N SER A 26 -0.91 5.09 15.40
CA SER A 26 -1.76 3.92 15.66
C SER A 26 -1.12 2.63 15.14
N ALA A 27 -1.34 1.50 15.80
CA ALA A 27 -0.90 0.21 15.25
C ALA A 27 -1.65 -0.14 13.96
N LEU A 28 -0.95 -0.74 13.00
CA LEU A 28 -1.57 -1.17 11.75
C LEU A 28 -2.57 -2.29 12.05
N SER A 29 -3.81 -2.10 11.61
CA SER A 29 -4.90 -3.04 11.86
C SER A 29 -5.66 -3.36 10.58
N GLU A 30 -6.30 -4.52 10.55
CA GLU A 30 -7.19 -4.91 9.46
C GLU A 30 -8.28 -3.86 9.21
N LYS A 31 -8.86 -3.32 10.28
CA LYS A 31 -9.88 -2.26 10.20
C LYS A 31 -9.34 -1.05 9.45
N PHE A 32 -8.15 -0.57 9.79
CA PHE A 32 -7.54 0.59 9.13
C PHE A 32 -7.23 0.32 7.66
N ILE A 33 -6.72 -0.88 7.33
CA ILE A 33 -6.46 -1.29 5.94
C ILE A 33 -7.76 -1.30 5.12
N LYS A 34 -8.84 -1.84 5.68
CA LYS A 34 -10.17 -1.84 5.07
C LYS A 34 -10.75 -0.43 4.93
N GLU A 35 -10.53 0.44 5.90
CA GLU A 35 -10.94 1.84 5.87
C GLU A 35 -10.22 2.63 4.76
N LEU A 36 -8.89 2.45 4.61
CA LEU A 36 -8.14 3.03 3.49
C LEU A 36 -8.70 2.58 2.15
N HIS A 37 -8.95 1.28 1.98
CA HIS A 37 -9.53 0.75 0.74
C HIS A 37 -10.95 1.29 0.49
N PHE A 38 -11.78 1.37 1.54
CA PHE A 38 -13.12 1.95 1.46
C PHE A 38 -13.05 3.39 0.95
N MET A 39 -12.21 4.22 1.55
CA MET A 39 -12.05 5.62 1.14
C MET A 39 -11.55 5.74 -0.30
N LEU A 40 -10.55 4.96 -0.69
CA LEU A 40 -10.00 4.97 -2.05
C LEU A 40 -11.07 4.70 -3.11
N LYS A 41 -11.95 3.72 -2.88
CA LYS A 41 -12.93 3.27 -3.88
C LYS A 41 -14.32 3.88 -3.70
N THR A 42 -14.57 4.68 -2.67
CA THR A 42 -15.88 5.32 -2.47
C THR A 42 -16.19 6.30 -3.60
N GLY A 43 -17.36 6.16 -4.21
CA GLY A 43 -17.83 7.05 -5.27
C GLY A 43 -17.31 6.73 -6.67
N THR A 44 -16.43 5.73 -6.83
CA THR A 44 -16.02 5.26 -8.17
C THR A 44 -17.10 4.40 -8.80
N SER A 45 -17.02 4.16 -10.11
CA SER A 45 -17.93 3.27 -10.82
C SER A 45 -17.97 1.85 -10.23
N ASP A 46 -16.85 1.37 -9.67
CA ASP A 46 -16.77 0.07 -8.98
C ASP A 46 -17.66 0.02 -7.74
N SER A 47 -17.80 1.13 -7.01
CA SER A 47 -18.61 1.16 -5.79
C SER A 47 -20.11 0.92 -6.03
N GLY A 48 -20.58 1.13 -7.26
CA GLY A 48 -21.96 0.81 -7.67
C GLY A 48 -22.17 -0.68 -8.00
N LYS A 49 -21.11 -1.49 -8.08
CA LYS A 49 -21.19 -2.90 -8.48
C LYS A 49 -21.41 -3.76 -7.23
N GLY A 50 -22.56 -4.43 -7.13
CA GLY A 50 -22.90 -5.25 -5.94
C GLY A 50 -21.95 -6.43 -5.65
N TRP A 51 -21.15 -6.84 -6.64
CA TRP A 51 -20.10 -7.86 -6.47
C TRP A 51 -18.75 -7.28 -6.01
N PHE A 52 -18.55 -5.97 -6.12
CA PHE A 52 -17.32 -5.30 -5.72
C PHE A 52 -17.39 -4.93 -4.25
N ALA A 53 -16.60 -5.61 -3.43
CA ALA A 53 -16.58 -5.41 -1.98
C ALA A 53 -15.74 -4.17 -1.61
N VAL A 54 -16.32 -2.96 -1.69
CA VAL A 54 -15.65 -1.73 -1.25
C VAL A 54 -15.40 -1.78 0.25
N GLY A 55 -14.14 -1.60 0.66
CA GLY A 55 -13.74 -1.68 2.06
C GLY A 55 -13.73 -3.08 2.67
N ASP A 56 -13.89 -4.14 1.86
CA ASP A 56 -13.88 -5.51 2.37
C ASP A 56 -13.17 -6.45 1.40
N TYR A 57 -12.85 -7.67 1.85
CA TYR A 57 -12.06 -8.60 1.05
C TYR A 57 -12.77 -9.05 -0.23
N LYS A 58 -11.97 -9.35 -1.25
CA LYS A 58 -12.45 -9.81 -2.54
C LYS A 58 -13.32 -11.06 -2.38
N LYS A 59 -14.36 -11.13 -3.22
CA LYS A 59 -15.29 -12.27 -3.29
C LYS A 59 -15.01 -13.17 -4.50
N MET A 60 -14.08 -12.77 -5.36
CA MET A 60 -13.71 -13.47 -6.59
C MET A 60 -12.20 -13.64 -6.68
N LEU A 61 -11.79 -14.61 -7.47
CA LEU A 61 -10.38 -14.85 -7.78
C LEU A 61 -9.76 -13.63 -8.47
N SER A 62 -8.46 -13.44 -8.29
CA SER A 62 -7.71 -12.35 -8.90
C SER A 62 -6.30 -12.81 -9.22
N GLU A 63 -5.75 -12.26 -10.29
CA GLU A 63 -4.40 -12.53 -10.76
C GLU A 63 -3.64 -11.21 -10.89
N VAL A 64 -2.34 -11.22 -10.56
CA VAL A 64 -1.47 -10.06 -10.72
C VAL A 64 -0.23 -10.46 -11.50
N GLY A 65 -0.12 -9.95 -12.73
CA GLY A 65 1.07 -10.12 -13.56
C GLY A 65 1.41 -11.58 -13.89
N GLY A 66 0.40 -12.42 -14.15
CA GLY A 66 0.59 -13.84 -14.44
C GLY A 66 0.60 -14.76 -13.21
N MET A 67 0.38 -14.22 -12.01
CA MET A 67 0.44 -14.99 -10.77
C MET A 67 -0.89 -14.95 -10.02
N GLU A 68 -1.39 -16.14 -9.66
CA GLU A 68 -2.55 -16.28 -8.79
C GLU A 68 -2.27 -15.66 -7.42
N THR A 69 -3.28 -15.00 -6.87
CA THR A 69 -3.25 -14.42 -5.53
C THR A 69 -4.03 -15.32 -4.57
N ALA A 70 -4.09 -14.98 -3.28
CA ALA A 70 -4.84 -15.79 -2.31
C ALA A 70 -6.29 -16.03 -2.75
N LEU A 71 -6.85 -17.21 -2.48
CA LEU A 71 -8.27 -17.47 -2.71
C LEU A 71 -9.12 -16.57 -1.79
N PRO A 72 -10.32 -16.11 -2.21
CA PRO A 72 -11.22 -15.29 -1.39
C PRO A 72 -11.38 -15.79 0.06
N GLU A 73 -11.59 -17.09 0.22
CA GLU A 73 -11.78 -17.77 1.50
C GLU A 73 -10.52 -17.80 2.38
N GLU A 74 -9.32 -17.64 1.79
CA GLU A 74 -8.05 -17.64 2.50
C GLU A 74 -7.58 -16.23 2.88
N VAL A 75 -8.14 -15.18 2.27
CA VAL A 75 -7.66 -13.80 2.45
C VAL A 75 -7.67 -13.40 3.92
N ALA A 76 -8.75 -13.69 4.65
CA ALA A 76 -8.89 -13.28 6.03
C ALA A 76 -7.81 -13.89 6.94
N ASP A 77 -7.58 -15.19 6.83
CA ASP A 77 -6.58 -15.89 7.63
C ASP A 77 -5.16 -15.46 7.27
N ARG A 78 -4.86 -15.27 5.98
CA ARG A 78 -3.54 -14.79 5.53
C ARG A 78 -3.28 -13.36 5.97
N MET A 79 -4.26 -12.47 5.91
CA MET A 79 -4.14 -11.09 6.39
C MET A 79 -3.94 -11.04 7.91
N LYS A 80 -4.69 -11.86 8.65
CA LYS A 80 -4.52 -12.00 10.11
C LYS A 80 -3.13 -12.49 10.47
N ALA A 81 -2.62 -13.50 9.77
CA ALA A 81 -1.27 -14.01 9.97
C ALA A 81 -0.20 -12.93 9.66
N LEU A 82 -0.34 -12.24 8.53
CA LEU A 82 0.56 -11.15 8.13
C LEU A 82 0.60 -10.01 9.15
N LEU A 83 -0.58 -9.56 9.62
CA LEU A 83 -0.68 -8.52 10.64
C LEU A 83 -0.15 -8.97 11.99
N THR A 84 -0.33 -10.24 12.36
CA THR A 84 0.22 -10.79 13.61
C THR A 84 1.75 -10.82 13.55
N GLU A 85 2.31 -11.33 12.45
CA GLU A 85 3.75 -11.35 12.22
C GLU A 85 4.32 -9.93 12.24
N TYR A 86 3.69 -9.01 11.51
CA TYR A 86 4.11 -7.63 11.47
C TYR A 86 4.01 -6.96 12.84
N ASN A 87 2.88 -7.00 13.53
CA ASN A 87 2.74 -6.32 14.82
C ASN A 87 3.53 -6.97 15.97
N SER A 88 4.13 -8.15 15.77
CA SER A 88 4.96 -8.82 16.78
C SER A 88 6.31 -8.14 17.03
N LYS A 89 6.82 -7.32 16.09
CA LYS A 89 8.04 -6.52 16.31
C LYS A 89 7.67 -5.10 16.71
N GLU A 90 8.25 -4.63 17.81
CA GLU A 90 7.99 -3.29 18.36
C GLU A 90 8.49 -2.20 17.39
N GLU A 91 9.76 -2.29 16.99
CA GLU A 91 10.39 -1.39 16.02
C GLU A 91 10.36 -1.98 14.61
N LYS A 92 10.34 -1.10 13.59
CA LYS A 92 10.36 -1.47 12.18
C LYS A 92 11.49 -0.81 11.43
N THR A 93 12.17 -1.61 10.63
CA THR A 93 13.08 -1.13 9.60
C THR A 93 12.33 -0.89 8.29
N LEU A 94 12.96 -0.20 7.34
CA LEU A 94 12.43 -0.08 5.98
C LEU A 94 12.22 -1.47 5.36
N GLU A 95 13.13 -2.42 5.60
CA GLU A 95 12.99 -3.78 5.06
C GLU A 95 11.74 -4.49 5.60
N ASP A 96 11.39 -4.31 6.88
CA ASP A 96 10.16 -4.87 7.46
C ASP A 96 8.90 -4.30 6.79
N ILE A 97 8.89 -2.99 6.50
CA ILE A 97 7.79 -2.32 5.80
C ILE A 97 7.66 -2.83 4.36
N LEU A 98 8.79 -2.97 3.65
CA LEU A 98 8.81 -3.50 2.28
C LEU A 98 8.39 -4.98 2.25
N GLU A 99 8.82 -5.78 3.22
CA GLU A 99 8.39 -7.17 3.33
C GLU A 99 6.89 -7.30 3.57
N PHE A 100 6.34 -6.49 4.48
CA PHE A 100 4.89 -6.43 4.69
C PHE A 100 4.17 -6.09 3.39
N HIS A 101 4.64 -5.06 2.68
CA HIS A 101 4.03 -4.61 1.44
C HIS A 101 4.09 -5.68 0.33
N VAL A 102 5.21 -6.39 0.18
CA VAL A 102 5.32 -7.51 -0.76
C VAL A 102 4.36 -8.63 -0.40
N LYS A 103 4.24 -9.01 0.88
CA LYS A 103 3.31 -10.06 1.33
C LYS A 103 1.86 -9.61 1.13
N PHE A 104 1.53 -8.36 1.41
CA PHE A 104 0.21 -7.76 1.18
C PHE A 104 -0.18 -7.80 -0.31
N GLU A 105 0.71 -7.37 -1.21
CA GLU A 105 0.47 -7.41 -2.66
C GLU A 105 0.26 -8.84 -3.19
N ARG A 106 0.96 -9.84 -2.61
CA ARG A 106 0.80 -11.26 -2.96
C ARG A 106 -0.50 -11.86 -2.43
N ILE A 107 -0.93 -11.50 -1.23
CA ILE A 107 -2.27 -11.88 -0.73
C ILE A 107 -3.34 -11.26 -1.63
N HIS A 108 -3.14 -9.99 -2.00
CA HIS A 108 -4.05 -9.21 -2.84
C HIS A 108 -5.48 -9.23 -2.27
N PRO A 109 -5.69 -8.66 -1.06
CA PRO A 109 -6.91 -8.87 -0.30
C PRO A 109 -8.17 -8.25 -0.94
N PHE A 110 -8.01 -7.22 -1.76
CA PHE A 110 -9.11 -6.49 -2.38
C PHE A 110 -9.28 -6.84 -3.86
N GLN A 111 -10.45 -6.52 -4.41
CA GLN A 111 -10.76 -6.80 -5.83
C GLN A 111 -9.97 -5.89 -6.80
N ASP A 112 -9.70 -4.65 -6.39
CA ASP A 112 -8.83 -3.68 -7.04
C ASP A 112 -8.32 -2.71 -5.95
N GLY A 113 -7.34 -1.87 -6.26
CA GLY A 113 -6.86 -0.83 -5.35
C GLY A 113 -5.76 -1.30 -4.39
N ASN A 114 -5.37 -2.58 -4.43
CA ASN A 114 -4.30 -3.15 -3.58
C ASN A 114 -3.02 -2.33 -3.66
N GLY A 115 -2.48 -2.08 -4.86
CA GLY A 115 -1.25 -1.30 -5.01
C GLY A 115 -1.32 0.11 -4.40
N ARG A 116 -2.50 0.75 -4.41
CA ARG A 116 -2.70 2.08 -3.83
C ARG A 116 -2.79 2.00 -2.30
N ALA A 117 -3.59 1.07 -1.79
CA ALA A 117 -3.70 0.81 -0.36
C ALA A 117 -2.34 0.41 0.24
N GLY A 118 -1.60 -0.49 -0.41
CA GLY A 118 -0.27 -0.93 0.01
C GLY A 118 0.75 0.21 0.10
N ARG A 119 0.79 1.09 -0.92
CA ARG A 119 1.67 2.27 -0.87
C ARG A 119 1.26 3.28 0.22
N LEU A 120 -0.03 3.47 0.46
CA LEU A 120 -0.52 4.29 1.57
C LEU A 120 -0.15 3.69 2.93
N ILE A 121 -0.24 2.37 3.08
CA ILE A 121 0.21 1.65 4.28
C ILE A 121 1.72 1.85 4.48
N MET A 122 2.53 1.66 3.43
CA MET A 122 3.98 1.92 3.52
C MET A 122 4.28 3.35 3.95
N PHE A 123 3.59 4.33 3.36
CA PHE A 123 3.77 5.74 3.72
C PHE A 123 3.46 5.99 5.20
N LYS A 124 2.31 5.49 5.67
CA LYS A 124 1.87 5.60 7.06
C LYS A 124 2.86 4.94 8.04
N GLU A 125 3.32 3.73 7.74
CA GLU A 125 4.25 3.03 8.62
C GLU A 125 5.65 3.66 8.61
N CYS A 126 6.07 4.28 7.50
CA CYS A 126 7.28 5.10 7.49
C CYS A 126 7.17 6.26 8.49
N LEU A 127 6.06 6.99 8.47
CA LEU A 127 5.80 8.07 9.44
C LEU A 127 5.83 7.58 10.89
N LYS A 128 5.14 6.48 11.18
CA LYS A 128 5.06 5.89 12.53
C LYS A 128 6.45 5.60 13.12
N TYR A 129 7.34 5.04 12.31
CA TYR A 129 8.63 4.53 12.73
C TYR A 129 9.79 5.50 12.43
N ASN A 130 9.48 6.77 12.19
CA ASN A 130 10.47 7.82 11.90
C ASN A 130 11.43 7.43 10.76
N ILE A 131 10.89 6.76 9.74
CA ILE A 131 11.56 6.48 8.48
C ILE A 131 11.05 7.50 7.47
N VAL A 132 11.96 8.11 6.70
CA VAL A 132 11.58 9.07 5.66
C VAL A 132 10.58 8.41 4.68
N PRO A 133 9.37 8.95 4.50
CA PRO A 133 8.42 8.41 3.53
C PRO A 133 8.94 8.57 2.09
N PHE A 134 8.29 7.91 1.15
CA PHE A 134 8.66 7.99 -0.26
C PHE A 134 7.45 7.79 -1.17
N ILE A 135 7.58 8.28 -2.40
CA ILE A 135 6.56 8.18 -3.44
C ILE A 135 7.16 7.49 -4.66
N ILE A 136 6.56 6.38 -5.07
CA ILE A 136 6.92 5.69 -6.31
C ILE A 136 6.26 6.43 -7.47
N ASP A 137 7.05 7.27 -8.16
CA ASP A 137 6.60 7.96 -9.37
C ASP A 137 6.59 7.05 -10.61
N GLU A 138 6.07 7.58 -11.71
CA GLU A 138 5.93 6.82 -12.97
C GLU A 138 7.31 6.38 -13.53
N ASN A 139 8.39 7.11 -13.25
CA ASN A 139 9.74 6.75 -13.70
C ASN A 139 10.30 5.52 -12.95
N LEU A 140 9.87 5.31 -11.70
CA LEU A 140 10.29 4.17 -10.88
C LEU A 140 9.39 2.95 -11.01
N LYS A 141 8.22 3.09 -11.64
CA LYS A 141 7.18 2.06 -11.71
C LYS A 141 7.66 0.70 -12.20
N LEU A 142 8.43 0.66 -13.29
CA LEU A 142 8.95 -0.60 -13.85
C LEU A 142 9.97 -1.27 -12.91
N PHE A 143 10.82 -0.47 -12.25
CA PHE A 143 11.79 -0.96 -11.27
C PHE A 143 11.08 -1.48 -10.02
N TYR A 144 10.05 -0.78 -9.57
CA TYR A 144 9.21 -1.18 -8.44
C TYR A 144 8.51 -2.53 -8.71
N TYR A 145 7.89 -2.71 -9.89
CA TYR A 145 7.28 -4.00 -10.25
C TYR A 145 8.30 -5.13 -10.37
N ARG A 146 9.49 -4.85 -10.92
CA ARG A 146 10.60 -5.81 -10.92
C ARG A 146 11.00 -6.17 -9.49
N GLY A 147 11.08 -5.19 -8.60
CA GLY A 147 11.39 -5.36 -7.18
C GLY A 147 10.42 -6.31 -6.48
N LEU A 148 9.11 -6.07 -6.62
CA LEU A 148 8.07 -6.95 -6.06
C LEU A 148 8.22 -8.40 -6.56
N LYS A 149 8.44 -8.57 -7.88
CA LYS A 149 8.61 -9.90 -8.50
C LYS A 149 9.88 -10.62 -8.05
N LYS A 150 10.96 -9.87 -7.77
CA LYS A 150 12.28 -10.44 -7.44
C LYS A 150 12.57 -10.50 -5.94
N TRP A 151 11.68 -10.01 -5.08
CA TRP A 151 11.89 -9.91 -3.63
C TRP A 151 12.52 -11.16 -2.97
N ASN A 152 12.03 -12.36 -3.27
CA ASN A 152 12.54 -13.60 -2.63
C ASN A 152 13.94 -14.02 -3.15
N ASN A 153 14.36 -13.51 -4.30
CA ASN A 153 15.63 -13.85 -4.94
C ASN A 153 16.69 -12.76 -4.73
N GLU A 154 16.28 -11.50 -4.83
CA GLU A 154 17.15 -10.33 -4.77
C GLU A 154 16.34 -9.13 -4.26
N LYS A 155 16.31 -8.95 -2.92
CA LYS A 155 15.58 -7.86 -2.24
C LYS A 155 16.02 -6.46 -2.71
N GLY A 156 17.30 -6.33 -3.08
CA GLY A 156 17.93 -5.06 -3.50
C GLY A 156 17.15 -4.32 -4.59
N TYR A 157 16.52 -5.02 -5.56
CA TYR A 157 15.74 -4.32 -6.59
C TYR A 157 14.62 -3.44 -6.03
N LEU A 158 13.88 -3.93 -5.02
CA LEU A 158 12.82 -3.13 -4.42
C LEU A 158 13.40 -2.11 -3.46
N THR A 159 14.34 -2.54 -2.61
CA THR A 159 14.96 -1.68 -1.59
C THR A 159 15.62 -0.47 -2.23
N ASP A 160 16.46 -0.64 -3.25
CA ASP A 160 17.18 0.45 -3.91
C ASP A 160 16.22 1.38 -4.68
N THR A 161 15.15 0.81 -5.26
CA THR A 161 14.10 1.62 -5.90
C THR A 161 13.41 2.53 -4.88
N CYS A 162 13.07 2.00 -3.71
CA CYS A 162 12.43 2.75 -2.64
C CYS A 162 13.39 3.76 -1.99
N LEU A 163 14.68 3.42 -1.83
CA LEU A 163 15.71 4.35 -1.36
C LEU A 163 15.90 5.52 -2.34
N ALA A 164 15.94 5.26 -3.65
CA ALA A 164 16.00 6.30 -4.67
C ALA A 164 14.75 7.22 -4.62
N ALA A 165 13.58 6.65 -4.33
CA ALA A 165 12.36 7.43 -4.11
C ALA A 165 12.43 8.26 -2.81
N GLN A 166 13.02 7.72 -1.73
CA GLN A 166 13.25 8.46 -0.48
C GLN A 166 14.20 9.63 -0.72
N ASP A 167 15.26 9.47 -1.49
CA ASP A 167 16.19 10.55 -1.78
C ASP A 167 15.50 11.70 -2.52
N ARG A 168 14.60 11.39 -3.47
CA ARG A 168 13.74 12.42 -4.09
C ARG A 168 12.84 13.10 -3.05
N TYR A 169 12.24 12.33 -2.16
CA TYR A 169 11.38 12.88 -1.10
C TYR A 169 12.13 13.81 -0.16
N LYS A 170 13.37 13.45 0.23
CA LYS A 170 14.27 14.28 1.04
C LYS A 170 14.53 15.64 0.38
N THR A 171 14.67 15.71 -0.94
CA THR A 171 14.85 17.01 -1.61
C THR A 171 13.65 17.96 -1.43
N TYR A 172 12.43 17.42 -1.36
CA TYR A 172 11.25 18.22 -1.01
C TYR A 172 11.27 18.63 0.47
N LEU A 173 11.62 17.71 1.38
CA LEU A 173 11.74 18.03 2.80
C LEU A 173 12.77 19.14 3.05
N ASP A 174 13.93 19.05 2.41
CA ASP A 174 14.98 20.07 2.47
C ASP A 174 14.48 21.42 1.91
N TYR A 175 13.79 21.41 0.77
CA TYR A 175 13.20 22.60 0.17
C TYR A 175 12.22 23.30 1.11
N PHE A 176 11.35 22.54 1.79
CA PHE A 176 10.40 23.06 2.77
C PHE A 176 10.97 23.20 4.19
N ARG A 177 12.26 22.91 4.40
CA ARG A 177 12.97 23.00 5.69
C ARG A 177 12.36 22.12 6.80
N ILE A 178 11.89 20.94 6.42
CA ILE A 178 11.36 19.93 7.36
C ILE A 178 12.51 19.01 7.76
N GLN A 179 12.74 18.87 9.07
CA GLN A 179 13.75 17.95 9.60
C GLN A 179 13.23 16.51 9.57
N TYR A 180 14.13 15.55 9.33
CA TYR A 180 13.86 14.12 9.26
C TYR A 180 15.02 13.30 9.81
#